data_AF-A0A9P9FAH5-F1
#
_entry.id   AF-A0A9P9FAH5-F1
#
_cell.length_a   1.000
_cell.length_b   1.000
_cell.length_c   1.000
_cell.angle_alpha   90.00
_cell.angle_beta   90.00
_cell.angle_gamma   90.00
#
_symmetry.space_group_name_H-M   'P 1'
#
loop_
_entity.id
_entity.type
_entity.pdbx_description
1 polymer ?
#
loop_
_entity_poly.entity_id
_entity_poly.type
_entity_poly.pdbx_seq_one_letter_code
_entity_poly.pdbx_strand_id
1 'polypeptide(L)' 'MQLSILTIVTLISAVMAGPISRRQNVDVNDASMTDRDGNVVAFNTEGVYQANKEAGV' A
#
# COMPACT_ATOMS: atom_id res chain seq x y z
N MET A 1 34.11 -22.84 3.51
CA MET A 1 32.83 -22.27 3.01
C MET A 1 33.19 -21.22 1.96
N GLN A 2 33.09 -21.54 0.67
CA GLN A 2 33.49 -20.62 -0.39
C GLN A 2 32.22 -19.95 -0.94
N LEU A 3 32.12 -18.63 -0.77
CA LEU A 3 31.01 -17.85 -1.31
C LEU A 3 31.23 -17.68 -2.81
N SER A 4 30.25 -18.07 -3.61
CA SER A 4 30.29 -17.92 -5.07
C SER A 4 30.11 -16.46 -5.46
N ILE A 5 30.70 -16.06 -6.59
CA ILE A 5 30.52 -14.73 -7.19
C ILE A 5 29.01 -14.43 -7.38
N LEU A 6 28.22 -15.45 -7.72
CA LEU A 6 26.77 -15.32 -7.84
C LEU A 6 26.11 -14.87 -6.52
N THR A 7 26.58 -15.41 -5.39
CA THR A 7 26.08 -15.09 -4.06
C THR A 7 26.41 -13.63 -3.68
N ILE A 8 27.57 -13.14 -4.10
CA ILE A 8 27.97 -11.75 -3.87
C ILE A 8 27.08 -10.79 -4.69
N VAL A 9 26.84 -11.12 -5.96
CA VAL A 9 26.00 -10.31 -6.86
C VAL A 9 24.55 -10.24 -6.38
N THR A 10 23.97 -11.34 -5.90
CA THR A 10 22.59 -11.35 -5.37
C THR A 10 22.44 -10.60 -4.05
N LEU A 11 23.47 -10.58 -3.20
CA LEU A 11 23.44 -9.76 -1.98
C LEU A 11 23.50 -8.27 -2.30
N ILE A 12 24.31 -7.87 -3.29
CA ILE A 12 24.38 -6.47 -3.73
C ILE A 12 23.04 -6.01 -4.32
N SER A 13 22.39 -6.83 -5.15
CA SER A 13 21.09 -6.46 -5.72
C SER A 13 19.98 -6.35 -4.65
N ALA A 14 20.00 -7.19 -3.62
CA ALA A 14 19.05 -7.12 -2.51
C ALA A 14 19.23 -5.87 -1.64
N VAL A 15 20.45 -5.34 -1.49
CA VAL A 15 20.72 -4.08 -0.77
C VAL A 15 20.26 -2.86 -1.59
N MET A 16 20.39 -2.91 -2.91
CA MET A 16 19.96 -1.83 -3.81
C MET A 16 18.45 -1.80 -4.01
N ALA A 17 17.77 -2.94 -3.91
CA ALA A 17 16.32 -3.01 -3.75
C ALA A 17 15.97 -2.48 -2.35
N GLY A 18 15.76 -1.17 -2.24
CA GLY A 18 15.43 -0.51 -0.99
C GLY A 18 14.26 -1.18 -0.23
N PRO A 19 14.09 -0.87 1.05
CA PRO A 19 13.07 -1.50 1.89
C PRO A 19 11.70 -1.40 1.23
N ILE A 20 11.01 -2.53 1.10
CA ILE A 20 9.59 -2.55 0.73
C ILE A 20 8.85 -1.74 1.80
N SER A 21 8.24 -0.63 1.39
CA SER A 21 7.46 0.23 2.28
C SER A 21 6.46 -0.61 3.08
N ARG A 22 6.39 -0.39 4.40
CA ARG A 22 5.45 -1.12 5.25
C ARG A 22 4.04 -0.92 4.71
N ARG A 23 3.28 -2.01 4.61
CA ARG A 23 1.83 -1.94 4.38
C ARG A 23 1.23 -1.12 5.52
N GLN A 24 0.44 -0.09 5.17
CA GLN A 24 -0.28 0.70 6.17
C GLN A 24 -1.33 -0.20 6.83
N ASN A 25 -1.42 -0.13 8.16
CA ASN A 25 -2.38 -0.89 8.95
C ASN A 25 -3.73 -0.17 8.91
N VAL A 26 -4.58 -0.56 7.98
CA VAL A 26 -5.90 0.05 7.74
C VAL A 26 -6.96 -1.01 8.02
N ASP A 27 -8.00 -0.64 8.78
CA ASP A 27 -9.16 -1.50 8.97
C ASP A 27 -9.89 -1.64 7.62
N VAL A 28 -10.17 -2.88 7.22
CA VAL A 28 -10.85 -3.20 5.96
C VAL A 28 -12.32 -2.73 5.97
N ASN A 29 -12.88 -2.55 7.16
CA ASN A 29 -14.26 -2.09 7.34
C ASN A 29 -14.38 -0.56 7.30
N ASP A 30 -13.26 0.15 7.44
CA ASP A 30 -13.24 1.61 7.39
C ASP A 30 -13.11 2.08 5.95
N ALA A 31 -13.99 3.00 5.57
CA ALA A 31 -13.87 3.67 4.29
C ALA A 31 -12.57 4.49 4.27
N SER A 32 -11.80 4.35 3.21
CA SER A 32 -10.50 5.02 3.06
C SER A 32 -10.23 5.38 1.60
N MET A 33 -9.34 6.35 1.40
CA MET A 33 -8.89 6.80 0.07
C MET A 33 -7.36 6.84 0.03
N THR A 34 -6.77 6.81 -1.17
CA THR A 34 -5.33 6.97 -1.36
C THR A 34 -5.01 8.42 -1.72
N ASP A 35 -4.08 9.06 -0.99
CA ASP A 35 -3.60 10.40 -1.30
C ASP A 35 -2.61 10.41 -2.49
N ARG A 36 -2.15 11.61 -2.88
CA ARG A 36 -1.20 11.79 -3.99
C ARG A 36 0.13 11.07 -3.78
N ASP A 37 0.54 10.92 -2.52
CA ASP A 37 1.82 10.33 -2.15
C ASP A 37 1.70 8.81 -1.90
N GLY A 38 0.51 8.24 -2.10
CA GLY A 38 0.24 6.81 -1.98
C GLY A 38 -0.16 6.36 -0.57
N ASN A 39 -0.44 7.29 0.35
CA ASN A 39 -0.90 6.94 1.69
C ASN A 39 -2.41 6.71 1.73
N VAL A 40 -2.82 5.69 2.46
CA VAL A 40 -4.22 5.45 2.81
C VAL A 40 -4.61 6.41 3.93
N VAL A 41 -5.61 7.24 3.66
CA VAL A 41 -6.20 8.19 4.59
C VAL A 41 -7.65 7.78 4.87
N ALA A 42 -8.06 7.90 6.13
CA ALA A 42 -9.42 7.58 6.56
C ALA A 42 -10.42 8.54 5.90
N PHE A 43 -11.52 7.98 5.39
CA PHE A 43 -12.60 8.74 4.78
C PHE A 43 -13.83 8.71 5.68
N ASN A 44 -14.26 9.87 6.16
CA ASN A 44 -15.51 9.98 6.90
C ASN A 44 -16.70 9.86 5.93
N THR A 45 -17.47 8.78 6.05
CA THR A 45 -18.66 8.49 5.22
C THR A 45 -19.97 9.02 5.78
N GLU A 46 -20.00 9.55 7.01
CA GLU A 46 -21.23 9.94 7.71
C GLU A 46 -22.03 11.03 6.97
N GLY A 47 -21.39 11.81 6.09
CA GLY A 47 -22.02 12.85 5.27
C GLY A 47 -22.00 12.60 3.76
N VAL A 48 -21.63 11.38 3.32
CA VAL A 48 -21.39 11.10 1.90
C VAL A 48 -22.67 10.56 1.26
N TYR A 49 -23.37 11.44 0.56
CA TYR A 49 -24.51 11.06 -0.27
C TYR A 49 -24.00 10.44 -1.58
N GLN A 50 -24.07 9.11 -1.70
CA GLN A 50 -23.90 8.47 -3.00
C GLN A 50 -25.08 8.87 -3.90
N ALA A 51 -24.79 9.58 -4.98
CA ALA A 51 -25.80 10.09 -5.92
C ALA A 51 -26.75 8.99 -6.45
N ASN A 52 -26.33 7.73 -6.44
CA ASN A 52 -27.11 6.59 -6.93
C ASN A 52 -27.89 5.83 -5.85
N LYS A 53 -27.75 6.15 -4.55
CA LYS A 53 -28.45 5.40 -3.49
C LYS A 53 -29.97 5.62 -3.53
N GLU A 54 -30.41 6.76 -4.07
CA GLU A 54 -31.82 7.06 -4.34
C GLU A 54 -32.27 6.68 -5.77
N ALA A 55 -31.32 6.34 -6.66
CA ALA A 55 -31.62 6.03 -8.06
C ALA A 55 -32.03 4.56 -8.29
N GLY A 56 -31.96 3.70 -7.28
CA GLY A 56 -32.55 2.35 -7.29
C GLY A 56 -32.03 1.40 -8.37
N VAL A 57 -30.73 1.48 -8.70
CA VAL A 57 -30.06 0.54 -9.63
C VAL A 57 -29.29 -0.53 -8.86
#